data_AF-A0A538RNP4-F1
#
_entry.id   AF-A0A538RNP4-F1
#
_cell.length_a   1.000
_cell.length_b   1.000
_cell.length_c   1.000
_cell.angle_alpha   90.00
_cell.angle_beta   90.00
_cell.angle_gamma   90.00
#
_symmetry.space_group_name_H-M   'P 1'
#
loop_
_entity.id
_entity.type
_entity.pdbx_description
1 polymer ?
#
loop_
_entity_poly.entity_id
_entity_poly.type
_entity_poly.pdbx_seq_one_letter_code
_entity_poly.pdbx_strand_id
1 'polypeptide(L)'
;MMRDRLFHAEGGASFAEVLVAMALTLTGLAGAMGAFQAAERSLRTGTLATRALAMAESRIEAKRSARWDRLLLDDLNRDGVPDLVMLDDGAGGDVLAGDGVYSASWDQDGVHLIWTVTPSRSGSLSASGHVLIEARAVYTAGEGQREVRVGTLRANPVFVGSQ
;
A
#
# COMPACT_ATOMS: atom_id res chain seq x y z
N MET A 1 49.66 -42.63 -49.00
CA MET A 1 49.33 -41.37 -48.29
C MET A 1 47.84 -41.37 -47.96
N MET A 2 47.54 -41.38 -46.65
CA MET A 2 46.19 -41.45 -46.07
C MET A 2 45.30 -40.31 -46.56
N ARG A 3 44.13 -40.66 -47.11
CA ARG A 3 42.97 -39.78 -47.19
C ARG A 3 42.18 -39.99 -45.90
N ASP A 4 42.32 -39.10 -44.94
CA ASP A 4 41.38 -38.97 -43.83
C ASP A 4 40.00 -38.60 -44.41
N ARG A 5 39.14 -39.62 -44.52
CA ARG A 5 37.71 -39.39 -44.64
C ARG A 5 37.22 -39.00 -43.26
N LEU A 6 37.02 -37.69 -43.09
CA LEU A 6 36.09 -37.13 -42.12
C LEU A 6 34.76 -37.88 -42.23
N PHE A 7 34.56 -38.86 -41.34
CA PHE A 7 33.26 -39.48 -41.14
C PHE A 7 32.35 -38.43 -40.50
N HIS A 8 31.65 -37.67 -41.34
CA HIS A 8 30.42 -37.03 -40.95
C HIS A 8 29.38 -38.14 -40.78
N ALA A 9 29.22 -38.62 -39.55
CA ALA A 9 28.04 -39.38 -39.19
C ALA A 9 26.88 -38.39 -39.08
N GLU A 10 26.17 -38.18 -40.19
CA GLU A 10 24.79 -37.68 -40.15
C GLU A 10 23.90 -38.80 -39.57
N GLY A 11 23.97 -39.00 -38.25
CA GLY A 11 23.11 -39.92 -37.52
C GLY A 11 21.80 -39.23 -37.17
N GLY A 12 20.68 -39.71 -37.70
CA GLY A 12 19.36 -39.26 -37.28
C GLY A 12 19.14 -39.46 -35.77
N ALA A 13 18.41 -38.54 -35.14
CA ALA A 13 18.17 -38.57 -33.69
C ALA A 13 17.53 -39.90 -33.26
N SER A 14 18.15 -40.56 -32.28
CA SER A 14 17.57 -41.77 -31.68
C SER A 14 16.30 -41.41 -30.89
N PHE A 15 15.36 -42.36 -30.79
CA PHE A 15 14.13 -42.16 -30.01
C PHE A 15 14.41 -41.72 -28.56
N ALA A 16 15.48 -42.24 -27.95
CA ALA A 16 15.92 -41.85 -26.62
C ALA A 16 16.39 -40.39 -26.55
N GLU A 17 17.14 -39.89 -27.54
CA GLU A 17 17.56 -38.49 -27.59
C GLU A 17 16.37 -37.53 -27.72
N VAL A 18 15.39 -37.87 -28.56
CA VAL A 18 14.17 -37.06 -28.70
C VAL A 18 13.38 -37.02 -27.39
N LEU A 19 13.24 -38.17 -26.71
CA LEU A 19 12.58 -38.23 -25.40
C LEU A 19 13.32 -37.40 -24.34
N VAL A 20 14.66 -37.43 -24.31
CA VAL A 20 15.45 -36.62 -23.38
C VAL A 20 15.32 -35.13 -23.71
N ALA A 21 15.39 -34.74 -24.99
CA ALA A 21 15.19 -33.36 -25.41
C ALA A 21 13.78 -32.86 -25.05
N MET A 22 12.75 -33.67 -25.26
CA MET A 22 11.37 -33.37 -24.84
C MET A 22 11.26 -33.25 -23.32
N ALA A 23 11.89 -34.15 -22.55
CA ALA A 23 11.87 -34.07 -21.09
C ALA A 23 12.54 -32.78 -20.59
N LEU A 24 13.74 -32.46 -21.10
CA LEU A 24 14.48 -31.25 -20.73
C LEU A 24 13.73 -29.97 -21.11
N THR A 25 13.10 -29.94 -22.30
CA THR A 25 12.30 -28.79 -22.75
C THR A 25 11.04 -28.61 -21.91
N LEU A 26 10.33 -29.69 -21.55
CA LEU A 26 9.17 -29.62 -20.67
C LEU A 26 9.54 -29.18 -19.25
N THR A 27 10.62 -29.71 -18.69
CA THR A 27 11.12 -29.28 -17.37
C THR A 27 11.54 -27.81 -17.40
N GLY A 28 12.24 -27.38 -18.45
CA GLY A 28 12.62 -25.97 -18.62
C GLY A 28 11.41 -25.05 -18.72
N LEU A 29 10.39 -25.43 -19.49
CA LEU A 29 9.15 -24.68 -19.65
C LEU A 29 8.39 -24.57 -18.32
N ALA A 30 8.24 -25.68 -17.59
CA ALA A 30 7.58 -25.68 -16.29
C ALA A 30 8.31 -24.78 -15.28
N GLY A 31 9.65 -24.82 -15.26
CA GLY A 31 10.47 -23.94 -14.42
C GLY A 31 10.28 -22.46 -14.77
N ALA A 32 10.29 -22.11 -16.06
CA ALA A 32 10.08 -20.74 -16.53
C ALA A 32 8.68 -20.20 -16.16
N MET A 33 7.64 -21.02 -16.34
CA MET A 33 6.28 -20.67 -15.93
C MET A 33 6.16 -20.46 -14.41
N GLY A 34 6.78 -21.34 -13.61
CA GLY A 34 6.81 -21.22 -12.15
C GLY A 34 7.49 -19.92 -11.70
N ALA A 35 8.63 -19.59 -12.29
CA ALA A 35 9.36 -18.35 -12.02
C ALA A 35 8.52 -17.11 -12.41
N PHE A 36 7.86 -17.15 -13.57
CA PHE A 36 7.00 -16.05 -14.02
C PHE A 36 5.81 -15.83 -13.08
N GLN A 37 5.13 -16.90 -12.66
CA GLN A 37 4.03 -16.82 -11.71
C GLN A 37 4.48 -16.29 -10.34
N ALA A 38 5.69 -16.62 -9.90
CA ALA A 38 6.26 -16.08 -8.68
C ALA A 38 6.55 -14.57 -8.83
N ALA A 39 7.16 -14.16 -9.94
CA ALA A 39 7.45 -12.77 -10.24
C ALA A 39 6.17 -11.92 -10.34
N GLU A 40 5.13 -12.42 -11.01
CA GLU A 40 3.84 -11.72 -11.13
C GLU A 40 3.20 -11.49 -9.75
N ARG A 41 3.22 -12.51 -8.88
CA ARG A 41 2.72 -12.37 -7.49
C ARG A 41 3.49 -11.30 -6.74
N SER A 42 4.83 -11.31 -6.82
CA SER A 42 5.68 -10.29 -6.19
C SER A 42 5.41 -8.89 -6.72
N LEU A 43 5.23 -8.73 -8.03
CA LEU A 43 4.90 -7.44 -8.65
C LEU A 43 3.54 -6.93 -8.20
N ARG A 44 2.49 -7.76 -8.22
CA ARG A 44 1.16 -7.37 -7.73
C ARG A 44 1.21 -6.90 -6.27
N THR A 45 1.88 -7.64 -5.39
CA THR A 45 2.08 -7.21 -4.00
C THR A 45 2.88 -5.90 -3.90
N GLY A 46 3.93 -5.74 -4.71
CA GLY A 46 4.71 -4.50 -4.76
C GLY A 46 3.85 -3.30 -5.18
N THR A 47 3.01 -3.44 -6.21
CA THR A 47 2.11 -2.36 -6.65
C THR A 47 1.13 -1.92 -5.57
N LEU A 48 0.54 -2.87 -4.82
CA LEU A 48 -0.35 -2.56 -3.70
C LEU A 48 0.41 -1.86 -2.56
N ALA A 49 1.63 -2.31 -2.24
CA ALA A 49 2.45 -1.70 -1.20
C ALA A 49 2.80 -0.23 -1.54
N THR A 50 3.24 0.04 -2.77
CA THR A 50 3.55 1.41 -3.23
C THR A 50 2.30 2.27 -3.26
N ARG A 51 1.15 1.74 -3.71
CA ARG A 51 -0.13 2.45 -3.68
C ARG A 51 -0.55 2.78 -2.25
N ALA A 52 -0.48 1.82 -1.34
CA ALA A 52 -0.83 2.02 0.06
C ALA A 52 0.02 3.11 0.71
N LEU A 53 1.34 3.10 0.46
CA LEU A 53 2.24 4.17 0.92
C LEU A 53 1.85 5.53 0.31
N ALA A 54 1.66 5.60 -1.00
CA ALA A 54 1.29 6.85 -1.68
C ALA A 54 -0.04 7.42 -1.17
N MET A 55 -1.03 6.56 -0.90
CA MET A 55 -2.31 6.96 -0.31
C MET A 55 -2.12 7.52 1.11
N ALA A 56 -1.35 6.83 1.95
CA ALA A 56 -1.07 7.29 3.31
C ALA A 56 -0.30 8.62 3.33
N GLU A 57 0.76 8.74 2.53
CA GLU A 57 1.54 9.98 2.40
C GLU A 57 0.71 11.13 1.86
N SER A 58 -0.08 10.89 0.80
CA SER A 58 -0.98 11.90 0.25
C SER A 58 -2.01 12.37 1.27
N ARG A 59 -2.49 11.47 2.13
CA ARG A 59 -3.45 11.82 3.20
C ARG A 59 -2.81 12.69 4.25
N ILE A 60 -1.61 12.34 4.69
CA ILE A 60 -0.84 13.14 5.65
C ILE A 60 -0.56 14.53 5.09
N GLU A 61 -0.16 14.65 3.83
CA GLU A 61 0.13 15.95 3.22
C GLU A 61 -1.14 16.80 3.03
N ALA A 62 -2.27 16.18 2.69
CA ALA A 62 -3.56 16.88 2.65
C ALA A 62 -3.94 17.44 4.03
N LYS A 63 -3.80 16.66 5.10
CA LYS A 63 -4.09 17.12 6.47
C LYS A 63 -3.09 18.15 6.99
N ARG A 64 -1.82 18.04 6.58
CA ARG A 64 -0.77 19.01 6.93
C ARG A 64 -1.07 20.39 6.31
N SER A 65 -1.52 20.42 5.06
CA SER A 65 -1.85 21.65 4.33
C SER A 65 -3.24 22.22 4.65
N ALA A 66 -4.15 21.42 5.22
CA ALA A 66 -5.47 21.86 5.62
C ALA A 66 -5.43 23.00 6.66
N ARG A 67 -6.44 23.88 6.66
CA ARG A 67 -6.58 24.89 7.72
C ARG A 67 -6.96 24.23 9.05
N TRP A 68 -6.54 24.82 10.17
CA TRP A 68 -6.76 24.24 11.49
C TRP A 68 -8.26 24.06 11.83
N ASP A 69 -9.09 25.03 11.44
CA ASP A 69 -10.55 25.01 11.58
C ASP A 69 -11.24 23.95 10.70
N ARG A 70 -10.55 23.45 9.68
CA ARG A 70 -11.06 22.45 8.74
C ARG A 70 -10.33 21.11 8.84
N LEU A 71 -9.56 20.89 9.91
CA LEU A 71 -8.74 19.70 10.03
C LEU A 71 -9.57 18.40 10.06
N LEU A 72 -10.82 18.46 10.53
CA LEU A 72 -11.76 17.33 10.57
C LEU A 72 -12.64 17.23 9.32
N LEU A 73 -12.44 18.12 8.35
CA LEU A 73 -13.16 18.10 7.09
C LEU A 73 -12.21 17.57 6.01
N ASP A 74 -12.70 16.64 5.21
CA ASP A 74 -11.97 16.03 4.12
C ASP A 74 -12.71 16.25 2.81
N ASP A 75 -12.03 16.88 1.88
CA ASP A 75 -12.41 16.96 0.47
C ASP A 75 -11.54 15.92 -0.26
N LEU A 76 -12.14 14.77 -0.58
CA LEU A 76 -11.45 13.62 -1.17
C LEU A 76 -11.26 13.83 -2.67
N ASN A 77 -12.21 14.51 -3.32
CA ASN A 77 -12.26 14.70 -4.76
C ASN A 77 -11.58 16.01 -5.23
N ARG A 78 -11.24 16.91 -4.29
CA ARG A 78 -10.63 18.24 -4.48
C ARG A 78 -11.50 19.24 -5.24
N ASP A 79 -12.82 19.17 -5.10
CA ASP A 79 -13.77 20.11 -5.70
C ASP A 79 -14.03 21.37 -4.83
N GLY A 80 -13.45 21.42 -3.63
CA GLY A 80 -13.59 22.49 -2.65
C GLY A 80 -14.74 22.28 -1.67
N VAL A 81 -15.52 21.21 -1.81
CA VAL A 81 -16.61 20.81 -0.92
C VAL A 81 -16.13 19.64 -0.04
N PRO A 82 -16.33 19.69 1.28
CA PRO A 82 -16.06 18.55 2.13
C PRO A 82 -16.95 17.36 1.78
N ASP A 83 -16.33 16.25 1.36
CA ASP A 83 -16.99 14.97 1.12
C ASP A 83 -17.21 14.20 2.44
N LEU A 84 -16.29 14.37 3.40
CA LEU A 84 -16.25 13.57 4.61
C LEU A 84 -15.96 14.43 5.85
N VAL A 85 -16.64 14.11 6.95
CA VAL A 85 -16.43 14.70 8.28
C VAL A 85 -15.87 13.63 9.20
N MET A 86 -14.73 13.90 9.83
CA MET A 86 -14.13 13.01 10.81
C MET A 86 -14.89 13.09 12.12
N LEU A 87 -15.22 11.93 12.68
CA LEU A 87 -16.00 11.79 13.90
C LEU A 87 -15.27 10.90 14.92
N ASP A 88 -15.60 11.11 16.18
CA ASP A 88 -15.18 10.33 17.35
C ASP A 88 -16.45 9.64 17.89
N ASP A 89 -16.99 8.74 17.08
CA ASP A 89 -18.30 8.09 17.26
C ASP A 89 -18.20 6.56 17.34
N GLY A 90 -16.99 6.00 17.36
CA GLY A 90 -16.73 4.57 17.31
C GLY A 90 -16.95 3.94 15.94
N ALA A 91 -17.13 4.74 14.88
CA ALA A 91 -17.28 4.29 13.50
C ALA A 91 -16.15 4.83 12.60
N GLY A 92 -16.10 4.36 11.35
CA GLY A 92 -15.16 4.93 10.36
C GLY A 92 -13.66 4.69 10.61
N GLY A 93 -13.32 3.71 11.45
CA GLY A 93 -11.93 3.44 11.86
C GLY A 93 -11.59 3.92 13.27
N ASP A 94 -12.57 4.49 13.97
CA ASP A 94 -12.47 4.84 15.38
C ASP A 94 -12.51 3.56 16.24
N VAL A 95 -11.66 3.52 17.26
CA VAL A 95 -11.55 2.40 18.18
C VAL A 95 -12.56 2.54 19.32
N LEU A 96 -12.84 3.77 19.76
CA LEU A 96 -13.70 4.03 20.90
C LEU A 96 -14.32 5.42 20.84
N ALA A 97 -15.66 5.46 20.77
CA ALA A 97 -16.40 6.71 20.81
C ALA A 97 -16.09 7.56 22.06
N GLY A 98 -15.77 8.83 21.83
CA GLY A 98 -15.48 9.82 22.87
C GLY A 98 -14.07 9.73 23.45
N ASP A 99 -13.13 9.05 22.78
CA ASP A 99 -11.74 8.95 23.24
C ASP A 99 -10.87 10.15 22.84
N GLY A 100 -11.44 11.09 22.07
CA GLY A 100 -10.78 12.28 21.55
C GLY A 100 -10.00 12.03 20.26
N VAL A 101 -10.10 10.85 19.65
CA VAL A 101 -9.48 10.49 18.38
C VAL A 101 -10.53 10.55 17.29
N TYR A 102 -10.46 11.61 16.49
CA TYR A 102 -11.31 11.71 15.32
C TYR A 102 -10.76 10.79 14.24
N SER A 103 -11.61 9.98 13.63
CA SER A 103 -11.19 9.04 12.60
C SER A 103 -12.00 9.20 11.31
N ALA A 104 -11.46 8.67 10.22
CA ALA A 104 -12.15 8.47 8.98
C ALA A 104 -11.48 7.38 8.16
N SER A 105 -12.23 6.77 7.26
CA SER A 105 -11.73 5.73 6.36
C SER A 105 -12.19 5.92 4.93
N TRP A 106 -11.41 5.34 4.01
CA TRP A 106 -11.69 5.35 2.59
C TRP A 106 -11.07 4.13 1.92
N ASP A 107 -11.89 3.39 1.19
CA ASP A 107 -11.46 2.26 0.37
C ASP A 107 -11.23 2.69 -1.08
N GLN A 108 -10.03 2.40 -1.60
CA GLN A 108 -9.72 2.60 -3.01
C GLN A 108 -8.78 1.51 -3.54
N ASP A 109 -9.16 0.91 -4.67
CA ASP A 109 -8.35 -0.04 -5.44
C ASP A 109 -7.68 -1.15 -4.61
N GLY A 110 -8.41 -1.74 -3.66
CA GLY A 110 -7.95 -2.83 -2.81
C GLY A 110 -7.08 -2.40 -1.63
N VAL A 111 -7.02 -1.10 -1.34
CA VAL A 111 -6.38 -0.54 -0.14
C VAL A 111 -7.45 0.14 0.71
N HIS A 112 -7.54 -0.27 1.97
CA HIS A 112 -8.36 0.38 2.99
C HIS A 112 -7.51 1.41 3.72
N LEU A 113 -7.77 2.70 3.51
CA LEU A 113 -7.07 3.79 4.18
C LEU A 113 -7.90 4.24 5.39
N ILE A 114 -7.28 4.29 6.56
CA ILE A 114 -7.83 4.89 7.78
C ILE A 114 -6.92 6.04 8.18
N TRP A 115 -7.45 7.18 8.57
CA TRP A 115 -6.65 8.24 9.17
C TRP A 115 -7.30 8.79 10.42
N THR A 116 -6.45 9.23 11.34
CA THR A 116 -6.86 9.75 12.64
C THR A 116 -6.25 11.11 12.89
N VAL A 117 -6.97 11.93 13.65
CA VAL A 117 -6.52 13.20 14.20
C VAL A 117 -6.71 13.14 15.70
N THR A 118 -5.60 13.08 16.44
CA THR A 118 -5.59 13.03 17.90
C THR A 118 -5.07 14.36 18.45
N PRO A 119 -5.93 15.21 19.01
CA PRO A 119 -5.52 16.45 19.66
C PRO A 119 -4.77 16.17 20.96
N SER A 120 -3.80 17.03 21.28
CA SER A 120 -3.00 16.94 22.51
C SER A 120 -3.80 17.05 23.81
N ARG A 121 -5.01 17.63 23.75
CA ARG A 121 -5.93 17.78 24.88
C ARG A 121 -7.31 17.36 24.43
N SER A 122 -8.02 16.64 25.30
CA SER A 122 -9.43 16.32 25.12
C SER A 122 -10.27 17.59 25.07
N GLY A 123 -11.21 17.66 24.13
CA GLY A 123 -12.05 18.82 23.87
C GLY A 123 -11.87 19.41 22.46
N SER A 124 -12.13 20.72 22.32
CA SER A 124 -12.06 21.39 21.02
C SER A 124 -10.63 21.46 20.48
N LEU A 125 -10.47 21.23 19.17
CA LEU A 125 -9.21 21.40 18.44
C LEU A 125 -8.54 22.76 18.69
N SER A 126 -9.32 23.82 18.94
CA SER A 126 -8.78 25.17 19.20
C SER A 126 -8.01 25.27 20.52
N ALA A 127 -8.36 24.44 21.51
CA ALA A 127 -7.71 24.41 22.83
C ALA A 127 -6.47 23.48 22.87
N SER A 128 -6.21 22.73 21.79
CA SER A 128 -5.05 21.86 21.67
C SER A 128 -3.83 22.60 21.12
N GLY A 129 -2.66 22.40 21.73
CA GLY A 129 -1.40 22.99 21.27
C GLY A 129 -0.80 22.27 20.07
N HIS A 130 -1.14 21.00 19.88
CA HIS A 130 -0.76 20.22 18.70
C HIS A 130 -1.76 19.09 18.45
N VAL A 131 -1.66 18.48 17.28
CA VAL A 131 -2.40 17.30 16.86
C VAL A 131 -1.42 16.28 16.29
N LEU A 132 -1.63 15.01 16.64
CA LEU A 132 -1.03 13.87 15.95
C LEU A 132 -1.98 13.49 14.82
N ILE A 133 -1.44 13.39 13.61
CA ILE A 133 -2.19 12.94 12.44
C ILE A 133 -1.54 11.64 12.00
N GLU A 134 -2.32 10.57 11.89
CA GLU A 134 -1.85 9.28 11.41
C GLU A 134 -2.68 8.81 10.24
N ALA A 135 -2.04 8.14 9.28
CA ALA A 135 -2.69 7.47 8.17
C ALA A 135 -2.19 6.03 8.12
N ARG A 136 -3.11 5.08 8.08
CA ARG A 136 -2.90 3.63 8.04
C ARG A 136 -3.54 3.10 6.78
N ALA A 137 -2.72 2.64 5.84
CA ALA A 137 -3.17 2.01 4.61
C ALA A 137 -3.00 0.51 4.72
N VAL A 138 -4.10 -0.22 4.62
CA VAL A 138 -4.16 -1.66 4.85
C VAL A 138 -4.53 -2.37 3.56
N TYR A 139 -3.77 -3.40 3.19
CA TYR A 139 -3.97 -4.14 1.94
C TYR A 139 -3.68 -5.64 2.14
N THR A 140 -4.32 -6.48 1.33
CA THR A 140 -4.09 -7.93 1.36
C THR A 140 -2.92 -8.30 0.46
N ALA A 141 -1.98 -9.10 0.99
CA ALA A 141 -0.82 -9.60 0.26
C ALA A 141 -0.63 -11.10 0.53
N GLY A 142 -0.96 -11.93 -0.46
CA GLY A 142 -0.96 -13.38 -0.28
C GLY A 142 -2.03 -13.80 0.73
N GLU A 143 -1.65 -14.54 1.76
CA GLU A 143 -2.55 -15.00 2.83
C GLU A 143 -2.67 -14.02 4.01
N GLY A 144 -1.91 -12.93 4.00
CA GLY A 144 -1.83 -11.98 5.11
C GLY A 144 -2.33 -10.59 4.77
N GLN A 145 -2.74 -9.86 5.82
CA GLN A 145 -2.98 -8.42 5.75
C GLN A 145 -1.67 -7.69 6.05
N ARG A 146 -1.38 -6.65 5.28
CA ARG A 146 -0.22 -5.77 5.48
C ARG A 146 -0.70 -4.35 5.71
N GLU A 147 0.05 -3.63 6.51
CA GLU A 147 -0.25 -2.25 6.88
C GLU A 147 0.96 -1.36 6.58
N VAL A 148 0.69 -0.17 6.06
CA VAL A 148 1.62 0.95 6.00
C VAL A 148 1.06 2.05 6.90
N ARG A 149 1.86 2.50 7.86
CA ARG A 149 1.49 3.58 8.78
C ARG A 149 2.44 4.76 8.61
N VAL A 150 1.88 5.94 8.41
CA VAL A 150 2.59 7.22 8.33
C VAL A 150 1.97 8.15 9.35
N GLY A 151 2.80 8.85 10.12
CA GLY A 151 2.35 9.78 11.14
C GLY A 151 3.09 11.11 11.06
N THR A 152 2.41 12.19 11.42
CA THR A 152 3.04 13.49 11.58
C THR A 152 2.45 14.24 12.77
N LEU A 153 3.27 15.07 13.40
CA LEU A 153 2.84 15.99 14.45
C LEU A 153 2.69 17.38 13.84
N ARG A 154 1.57 18.05 14.11
CA ARG A 154 1.33 19.42 13.67
C ARG A 154 1.02 20.31 14.87
N ALA A 155 1.79 21.39 15.01
CA ALA A 155 1.53 22.42 16.00
C ALA A 155 0.33 23.30 15.60
N ASN A 156 -0.47 23.71 16.58
CA ASN A 156 -1.56 24.65 16.39
C ASN A 156 -0.99 26.09 16.31
N PRO A 157 -1.09 26.77 15.15
CA PRO A 157 -0.57 28.12 15.02
C PRO A 157 -1.38 29.18 15.80
N VAL A 158 -2.59 28.84 16.23
CA VAL A 158 -3.52 29.76 16.93
C VAL A 158 -3.47 29.54 18.45
N PHE A 159 -2.73 28.53 18.93
CA PHE A 159 -2.66 28.24 20.35
C PHE A 159 -1.77 29.25 21.08
N VAL A 160 -2.35 29.94 22.06
CA VAL A 160 -1.68 31.00 22.84
C VAL A 160 -1.25 30.56 24.25
N GLY A 161 -1.37 29.27 24.58
CA GLY A 161 -1.16 28.78 25.94
C GLY A 161 -2.34 29.05 26.86
N SER A 162 -2.49 28.23 27.90
CA SER A 162 -3.34 28.59 29.04
C SER A 162 -2.58 29.64 29.86
N GLN A 163 -3.14 30.84 30.00
CA GLN A 163 -2.71 31.76 31.07
C GLN A 163 -2.94 31.13 32.44
#